data_AF-A0A7C5H561-F1
#
_entry.id   AF-A0A7C5H561-F1
#
_cell.length_a   1.000
_cell.length_b   1.000
_cell.length_c   1.000
_cell.angle_alpha   90.00
_cell.angle_beta   90.00
_cell.angle_gamma   90.00
#
_symmetry.space_group_name_H-M   'P 1'
#
loop_
_entity.id
_entity.type
_entity.pdbx_description
1 polymer ?
#
loop_
_entity_poly.entity_id
_entity_poly.type
_entity_poly.pdbx_seq_one_letter_code
_entity_poly.pdbx_strand_id
1 'polypeptide(L)'
;MAPKPLLIGGTDADRIFPLETTLRIYRQTKFLYRNFGAETNLSLVITPGPHDETLDMRMAVILWFERHLKGEYRSTPVLQQQDIFTPEQLKVFSTIPADALNYNVAGEFSAFHKRQPPQTLAELQEVLLKNVFGGWPKICPMKFCKFRTWTNAQAGLELFELESESQPFVPLYLYLLQPSTVSRPGKVQLYVLTHEEWCRLIQQLRRCFPEFGVEAAQLPEPKSLMDNFVDSNQVVAFVAVRGVGPGKWTDDEQVLTRVRRRFMALGQTLDGMRVWDIRSAIRILEVVKPELSREVHLCGSGVMGVNALYAAVFEPTVSTVILQDPPASHREGPDYLNVLRFVDIRDTIRIMRASGKIVEIRSTQK
;
A
#
# COMPACT_ATOMS: atom_id res chain seq x y z
N MET A 1 -15.21 35.98 -15.78
CA MET A 1 -13.96 36.58 -15.26
C MET A 1 -12.89 36.45 -16.33
N ALA A 2 -12.13 37.52 -16.62
CA ALA A 2 -11.03 37.44 -17.58
C ALA A 2 -9.86 36.61 -17.00
N PRO A 3 -9.14 35.81 -17.82
CA PRO A 3 -7.95 35.08 -17.37
C PRO A 3 -6.88 36.03 -16.80
N LYS A 4 -6.31 35.67 -15.64
CA LYS A 4 -5.16 36.38 -15.06
C LYS A 4 -3.92 36.22 -15.96
N PRO A 5 -2.94 37.14 -15.91
CA PRO A 5 -1.66 36.93 -16.57
C PRO A 5 -0.99 35.60 -16.17
N LEU A 6 -0.55 34.82 -17.16
CA LEU A 6 0.18 33.57 -16.98
C LEU A 6 1.42 33.49 -17.88
N LEU A 7 2.54 33.09 -17.28
CA LEU A 7 3.75 32.67 -17.97
C LEU A 7 3.90 31.15 -17.83
N ILE A 8 4.09 30.45 -18.95
CA ILE A 8 4.48 29.04 -18.98
C ILE A 8 5.97 29.00 -19.33
N GLY A 9 6.77 28.41 -18.43
CA GLY A 9 8.20 28.18 -18.62
C GLY A 9 8.52 26.69 -18.76
N GLY A 10 9.50 26.35 -19.59
CA GLY A 10 10.08 25.01 -19.65
C GLY A 10 11.42 25.00 -20.38
N THR A 11 12.06 23.84 -20.44
CA THR A 11 13.30 23.66 -21.20
C THR A 11 13.13 22.64 -22.33
N ASP A 12 14.04 22.64 -23.30
CA ASP A 12 13.94 21.80 -24.49
C ASP A 12 14.36 20.33 -24.26
N ALA A 13 15.13 20.04 -23.21
CA ALA A 13 15.60 18.71 -22.86
C ALA A 13 15.13 18.23 -21.46
N ASP A 14 14.04 18.82 -20.94
CA ASP A 14 13.41 18.39 -19.69
C ASP A 14 12.88 16.94 -19.78
N ARG A 15 13.37 16.06 -18.91
CA ARG A 15 12.90 14.66 -18.82
C ARG A 15 11.71 14.47 -17.88
N ILE A 16 11.41 15.45 -17.03
CA ILE A 16 10.30 15.47 -16.08
C ILE A 16 9.07 16.10 -16.73
N PHE A 17 9.25 17.23 -17.44
CA PHE A 17 8.21 17.95 -18.18
C PHE A 17 8.57 18.09 -19.67
N PRO A 18 8.39 17.02 -20.48
CA PRO A 18 8.84 17.02 -21.87
C PRO A 18 8.30 18.19 -22.69
N LEU A 19 9.14 18.79 -23.54
CA LEU A 19 8.83 19.97 -24.34
C LEU A 19 7.48 19.87 -25.07
N GLU A 20 7.19 18.73 -25.71
CA GLU A 20 5.92 18.55 -26.44
C GLU A 20 4.70 18.61 -25.51
N THR A 21 4.83 18.14 -24.26
CA THR A 21 3.76 18.26 -23.26
C THR A 21 3.54 19.72 -22.88
N THR A 22 4.63 20.46 -22.64
CA THR A 22 4.59 21.91 -22.33
C THR A 22 3.97 22.72 -23.48
N LEU A 23 4.38 22.46 -24.72
CA LEU A 23 3.81 23.09 -25.91
C LEU A 23 2.34 22.76 -26.10
N ARG A 24 1.94 21.50 -25.84
CA ARG A 24 0.52 21.10 -25.89
C ARG A 24 -0.31 21.86 -24.88
N ILE A 25 0.16 21.98 -23.63
CA ILE A 25 -0.51 22.76 -22.58
C ILE A 25 -0.64 24.22 -23.03
N TYR A 26 0.44 24.84 -23.49
CA TYR A 26 0.41 26.22 -23.98
C TYR A 26 -0.59 26.42 -25.12
N ARG A 27 -0.63 25.54 -26.12
CA ARG A 27 -1.60 25.63 -27.24
C ARG A 27 -3.05 25.57 -26.74
N GLN A 28 -3.35 24.66 -25.81
CA GLN A 28 -4.68 24.54 -25.19
C GLN A 28 -5.04 25.77 -24.36
N THR A 29 -4.10 26.27 -23.55
CA THR A 29 -4.29 27.48 -22.76
C THR A 29 -4.48 28.72 -23.65
N LYS A 30 -3.71 28.85 -24.73
CA LYS A 30 -3.82 29.96 -25.67
C LYS A 30 -5.21 30.03 -26.32
N PHE A 31 -5.76 28.88 -26.70
CA PHE A 31 -7.12 28.81 -27.22
C PHE A 31 -8.15 29.39 -26.23
N LEU A 32 -8.02 29.09 -24.94
CA LEU A 32 -8.89 29.67 -23.91
C LEU A 32 -8.69 31.19 -23.80
N TYR A 33 -7.45 31.67 -23.72
CA TYR A 33 -7.16 33.10 -23.59
C TYR A 33 -7.68 33.90 -24.79
N ARG A 34 -7.59 33.34 -26.01
CA ARG A 34 -8.19 33.92 -27.22
C ARG A 34 -9.69 34.11 -27.11
N ASN A 35 -10.41 33.11 -26.64
CA ASN A 35 -11.87 33.18 -26.50
C ASN A 35 -12.32 34.24 -25.48
N PHE A 36 -11.44 34.66 -24.57
CA PHE A 36 -11.66 35.75 -23.63
C PHE A 36 -11.06 37.09 -24.08
N GLY A 37 -10.49 37.19 -25.29
CA GLY A 37 -9.85 38.41 -25.79
C GLY A 37 -8.58 38.80 -25.00
N ALA A 38 -7.96 37.84 -24.31
CA ALA A 38 -6.88 38.08 -23.35
C ALA A 38 -5.54 37.47 -23.80
N GLU A 39 -5.31 37.22 -25.10
CA GLU A 39 -4.09 36.54 -25.59
C GLU A 39 -2.78 37.21 -25.13
N THR A 40 -2.78 38.53 -24.99
CA THR A 40 -1.62 39.32 -24.54
C THR A 40 -1.24 39.06 -23.07
N ASN A 41 -2.10 38.39 -22.30
CA ASN A 41 -1.85 37.98 -20.93
C ASN A 41 -1.25 36.57 -20.82
N LEU A 42 -1.01 35.87 -21.92
CA LEU A 42 -0.35 34.57 -21.93
C LEU A 42 1.03 34.68 -22.59
N SER A 43 2.04 34.11 -21.96
CA SER A 43 3.40 34.02 -22.53
C SER A 43 4.01 32.65 -22.34
N LEU A 44 4.93 32.30 -23.25
CA LEU A 44 5.69 31.05 -23.26
C LEU A 44 7.17 31.38 -23.33
N VAL A 45 7.96 30.73 -22.47
CA VAL A 45 9.43 30.80 -22.49
C VAL A 45 9.94 29.37 -22.53
N ILE A 46 10.77 29.07 -23.53
CA ILE A 46 11.50 27.80 -23.62
C ILE A 46 12.99 28.13 -23.70
N THR A 47 13.79 27.51 -22.84
CA THR A 47 15.24 27.69 -22.82
C THR A 47 15.99 26.38 -23.02
N PRO A 48 17.23 26.40 -23.54
CA PRO A 48 18.02 25.17 -23.67
C PRO A 48 18.37 24.56 -22.31
N GLY A 49 18.23 23.24 -22.17
CA GLY A 49 18.74 22.52 -20.99
C GLY A 49 17.82 21.41 -20.44
N PRO A 50 18.27 20.70 -19.39
CA PRO A 50 17.47 19.70 -18.68
C PRO A 50 16.42 20.38 -17.79
N HIS A 51 15.85 19.68 -16.81
CA HIS A 51 14.99 20.29 -15.80
C HIS A 51 15.79 21.26 -14.91
N ASP A 52 15.89 22.52 -15.33
CA ASP A 52 16.75 23.53 -14.70
C ASP A 52 16.19 24.96 -14.84
N GLU A 53 16.58 25.83 -13.91
CA GLU A 53 16.22 27.24 -13.85
C GLU A 53 17.31 28.09 -14.53
N THR A 54 17.36 28.01 -15.87
CA THR A 54 18.37 28.73 -16.66
C THR A 54 18.32 30.24 -16.42
N LEU A 55 19.43 30.94 -16.69
CA LEU A 55 19.50 32.40 -16.59
C LEU A 55 18.40 33.06 -17.43
N ASP A 56 18.25 32.64 -18.68
CA ASP A 56 17.25 33.18 -19.62
C ASP A 56 15.81 32.96 -19.12
N MET A 57 15.54 31.79 -18.51
CA MET A 57 14.24 31.49 -17.92
C MET A 57 13.94 32.46 -16.79
N ARG A 58 14.91 32.65 -15.88
CA ARG A 58 14.76 33.54 -14.73
C ARG A 58 14.62 35.00 -15.14
N MET A 59 15.36 35.44 -16.16
CA MET A 59 15.20 36.76 -16.77
C MET A 59 13.77 36.98 -17.26
N ALA A 60 13.23 36.02 -18.01
CA ALA A 60 11.88 36.13 -18.54
C ALA A 60 10.81 36.11 -17.44
N VAL A 61 11.01 35.29 -16.39
CA VAL A 61 10.14 35.28 -15.21
C VAL A 61 10.15 36.61 -14.47
N ILE A 62 11.33 37.23 -14.26
CA ILE A 62 11.43 38.54 -13.60
C ILE A 62 10.74 39.62 -14.42
N LEU A 63 11.02 39.70 -15.72
CA LEU A 63 10.37 40.67 -16.61
C LEU A 63 8.84 40.50 -16.62
N TRP A 64 8.36 39.26 -16.55
CA TRP A 64 6.94 38.95 -16.45
C TRP A 64 6.32 39.50 -15.15
N PHE A 65 6.97 39.27 -14.00
CA PHE A 65 6.51 39.81 -12.72
C PHE A 65 6.60 41.34 -12.66
N GLU A 66 7.67 41.96 -13.16
CA GLU A 66 7.78 43.41 -13.22
C GLU A 66 6.61 44.03 -14.00
N ARG A 67 6.28 43.45 -15.15
CA ARG A 67 5.14 43.91 -15.96
C ARG A 67 3.80 43.69 -15.28
N HIS A 68 3.51 42.47 -14.83
CA HIS A 68 2.14 42.08 -14.45
C HIS A 68 1.84 42.19 -12.95
N LEU A 69 2.86 42.16 -12.10
CA LEU A 69 2.71 42.31 -10.65
C LEU A 69 3.06 43.72 -10.18
N LYS A 70 4.11 44.35 -10.74
CA LYS A 70 4.53 45.72 -10.36
C LYS A 70 3.97 46.81 -11.27
N GLY A 71 3.53 46.48 -12.49
CA GLY A 71 3.12 47.47 -13.49
C GLY A 71 4.29 48.24 -14.11
N GLU A 72 5.51 47.73 -13.98
CA GLU A 72 6.73 48.36 -14.50
C GLU A 72 7.14 47.70 -15.82
N TYR A 73 7.35 48.51 -16.86
CA TYR A 73 7.81 48.04 -18.16
C TYR A 73 9.32 48.24 -18.26
N ARG A 74 10.08 47.17 -18.05
CA ARG A 74 11.54 47.17 -18.19
C ARG A 74 11.95 46.29 -19.37
N SER A 75 12.99 46.69 -20.09
CA SER A 75 13.62 45.90 -21.15
C SER A 75 14.77 45.03 -20.63
N THR A 76 15.25 45.29 -19.41
CA THR A 76 16.37 44.58 -18.80
C THR A 76 16.01 44.24 -17.36
N PRO A 77 16.01 42.94 -16.99
CA PRO A 77 15.71 42.53 -15.62
C PRO A 77 16.86 42.89 -14.69
N VAL A 78 16.55 43.32 -13.47
CA VAL A 78 17.55 43.46 -12.41
C VAL A 78 17.76 42.10 -11.76
N LEU A 79 18.75 41.35 -12.27
CA LEU A 79 19.19 40.11 -11.67
C LEU A 79 20.26 40.41 -10.61
N GLN A 80 19.87 40.39 -9.34
CA GLN A 80 20.83 40.23 -8.25
C GLN A 80 20.84 38.75 -7.87
N GLN A 81 21.74 37.99 -8.47
CA GLN A 81 22.00 36.64 -8.00
C GLN A 81 23.34 36.61 -7.29
N GLN A 82 23.29 36.75 -5.97
CA GLN A 82 24.39 36.33 -5.12
C GLN A 82 23.81 35.24 -4.24
N ASP A 83 24.45 34.07 -4.24
CA ASP A 83 24.14 33.04 -3.26
C ASP A 83 24.74 33.53 -1.93
N ILE A 84 23.96 34.32 -1.20
CA ILE A 84 24.38 34.96 0.05
C ILE A 84 24.54 33.89 1.17
N PHE A 85 23.94 32.71 0.97
CA PHE A 85 23.91 31.62 1.95
C PHE A 85 24.24 30.27 1.32
N THR A 86 25.02 29.43 2.02
CA THR A 86 25.17 28.02 1.68
C THR A 86 23.89 27.24 2.02
N PRO A 87 23.64 26.06 1.43
CA PRO A 87 22.49 25.22 1.79
C PRO A 87 22.37 24.93 3.29
N GLU A 88 23.51 24.78 3.98
CA GLU A 88 23.56 24.56 5.44
C GLU A 88 23.10 25.79 6.21
N GLN A 89 23.41 27.00 5.72
CA GLN A 89 22.95 28.25 6.32
C GLN A 89 21.44 28.48 6.11
N LEU A 90 20.84 27.87 5.09
CA LEU A 90 19.40 27.86 4.84
C LEU A 90 18.63 26.84 5.69
N LYS A 91 19.34 26.02 6.49
CA LYS A 91 18.71 25.00 7.34
C LYS A 91 17.92 25.67 8.46
N VAL A 92 16.60 25.68 8.34
CA VAL A 92 15.68 26.28 9.33
C VAL A 92 15.65 25.47 10.64
N PHE A 93 15.67 24.13 10.55
CA PHE A 93 15.58 23.24 11.71
C PHE A 93 16.76 22.28 11.78
N SER A 94 17.50 22.29 12.89
CA SER A 94 18.55 21.29 13.19
C SER A 94 17.97 19.89 13.35
N THR A 95 16.81 19.81 14.02
CA THR A 95 15.96 18.64 14.21
C THR A 95 14.51 18.99 13.85
N ILE A 96 13.81 18.07 13.20
CA ILE A 96 12.40 18.26 12.86
C ILE A 96 11.59 18.27 14.16
N PRO A 97 10.74 19.28 14.41
CA PRO A 97 9.89 19.33 15.60
C PRO A 97 8.94 18.11 15.65
N ALA A 98 8.81 17.49 16.82
CA ALA A 98 7.92 16.34 16.99
C ALA A 98 6.43 16.69 16.82
N ASP A 99 6.09 17.96 17.00
CA ASP A 99 4.76 18.55 16.87
C ASP A 99 4.56 19.28 15.51
N ALA A 100 5.41 18.99 14.52
CA ALA A 100 5.35 19.64 13.23
C ALA A 100 3.99 19.44 12.51
N LEU A 101 3.21 20.52 12.45
CA LEU A 101 1.83 20.53 11.95
C LEU A 101 1.73 20.19 10.45
N ASN A 102 2.77 20.52 9.66
CA ASN A 102 2.79 20.29 8.21
C ASN A 102 2.56 18.80 7.83
N TYR A 103 2.97 17.85 8.67
CA TYR A 103 2.70 16.42 8.45
C TYR A 103 1.23 16.06 8.63
N ASN A 104 0.50 16.82 9.45
CA ASN A 104 -0.89 16.58 9.82
C ASN A 104 -1.85 17.61 9.23
N VAL A 105 -1.34 18.55 8.43
CA VAL A 105 -2.06 19.75 7.97
C VAL A 105 -3.30 19.43 7.15
N ALA A 106 -3.28 18.28 6.45
CA ALA A 106 -4.45 17.77 5.75
C ALA A 106 -5.65 17.59 6.70
N GLY A 107 -5.40 17.25 7.97
CA GLY A 107 -6.44 17.12 8.98
C GLY A 107 -6.91 18.42 9.62
N GLU A 108 -6.20 19.53 9.40
CA GLU A 108 -6.59 20.86 9.89
C GLU A 108 -7.43 21.62 8.84
N PHE A 109 -7.01 21.56 7.56
CA PHE A 109 -7.75 22.21 6.47
C PHE A 109 -9.00 21.43 6.05
N SER A 110 -9.02 20.13 6.30
CA SER A 110 -10.23 19.33 6.10
C SER A 110 -11.03 19.37 7.39
N ALA A 111 -12.17 20.06 7.41
CA ALA A 111 -13.20 19.73 8.38
C ALA A 111 -13.63 18.29 8.07
N PHE A 112 -13.00 17.31 8.75
CA PHE A 112 -13.48 15.94 8.70
C PHE A 112 -14.93 16.01 9.14
N HIS A 113 -15.85 15.83 8.18
CA HIS A 113 -17.25 15.66 8.51
C HIS A 113 -17.31 14.61 9.60
N LYS A 114 -18.08 14.87 10.66
CA LYS A 114 -18.22 13.94 11.77
C LYS A 114 -18.53 12.56 11.18
N ARG A 115 -17.58 11.64 11.32
CA ARG A 115 -17.67 10.32 10.70
C ARG A 115 -18.96 9.66 11.16
N GLN A 116 -19.76 9.19 10.22
CA GLN A 116 -20.92 8.34 10.47
C GLN A 116 -20.54 6.93 10.02
N PRO A 117 -19.96 6.11 10.92
CA PRO A 117 -19.56 4.76 10.55
C PRO A 117 -20.77 3.92 10.16
N PRO A 118 -20.62 2.98 9.20
CA PRO A 118 -21.64 1.98 8.90
C PRO A 118 -22.13 1.28 10.16
N GLN A 119 -23.41 0.92 10.20
CA GLN A 119 -24.00 0.24 11.35
C GLN A 119 -24.04 -1.28 11.15
N THR A 120 -24.15 -1.72 9.90
CA THR A 120 -24.27 -3.14 9.55
C THR A 120 -23.07 -3.64 8.74
N LEU A 121 -22.87 -4.95 8.72
CA LEU A 121 -21.83 -5.58 7.89
C LEU A 121 -22.06 -5.31 6.40
N ALA A 122 -23.33 -5.33 5.95
CA ALA A 122 -23.68 -5.07 4.56
C ALA A 122 -23.35 -3.63 4.13
N GLU A 123 -23.69 -2.64 4.97
CA GLU A 123 -23.32 -1.24 4.72
C GLU A 123 -21.80 -1.05 4.72
N LEU A 124 -21.09 -1.73 5.63
CA LEU A 124 -19.63 -1.71 5.68
C LEU A 124 -19.04 -2.25 4.37
N GLN A 125 -19.52 -3.41 3.90
CA GLN A 125 -19.10 -3.99 2.63
C GLN A 125 -19.31 -3.04 1.45
N GLU A 126 -20.49 -2.42 1.36
CA GLU A 126 -20.82 -1.47 0.28
C GLU A 126 -19.88 -0.26 0.29
N VAL A 127 -19.72 0.37 1.46
CA VAL A 127 -18.87 1.56 1.63
C VAL A 127 -17.42 1.25 1.27
N LEU A 128 -16.91 0.10 1.71
CA LEU A 128 -15.54 -0.31 1.44
C LEU A 128 -15.31 -0.63 -0.05
N LEU A 129 -16.20 -1.38 -0.69
CA LEU A 129 -16.09 -1.68 -2.13
C LEU A 129 -16.14 -0.41 -2.98
N LYS A 130 -17.04 0.53 -2.62
CA LYS A 130 -17.24 1.76 -3.40
C LYS A 130 -16.12 2.78 -3.22
N ASN A 131 -15.57 2.93 -2.01
CA ASN A 131 -14.72 4.08 -1.68
C ASN A 131 -13.27 3.72 -1.31
N VAL A 132 -13.00 2.46 -1.00
CA VAL A 132 -11.72 2.01 -0.42
C VAL A 132 -11.03 0.95 -1.29
N PHE A 133 -11.80 -0.02 -1.80
CA PHE A 133 -11.29 -1.20 -2.51
C PHE A 133 -11.62 -1.18 -4.01
N GLY A 134 -11.57 0.00 -4.65
CA GLY A 134 -11.86 0.16 -6.08
C GLY A 134 -10.88 -0.54 -7.03
N GLY A 135 -9.69 -0.94 -6.55
CA GLY A 135 -8.67 -1.63 -7.33
C GLY A 135 -8.82 -3.15 -7.42
N TRP A 136 -9.82 -3.74 -6.75
CA TRP A 136 -9.97 -5.20 -6.72
C TRP A 136 -10.36 -5.79 -8.09
N PRO A 137 -9.70 -6.88 -8.52
CA PRO A 137 -10.11 -7.64 -9.69
C PRO A 137 -11.56 -8.15 -9.56
N LYS A 138 -12.26 -8.25 -10.69
CA LYS A 138 -13.62 -8.83 -10.73
C LYS A 138 -13.62 -10.34 -10.50
N ILE A 139 -12.54 -11.02 -10.89
CA ILE A 139 -12.41 -12.47 -10.85
C ILE A 139 -11.03 -12.82 -10.29
N CYS A 140 -10.98 -13.80 -9.39
CA CYS A 140 -9.72 -14.44 -9.00
C CYS A 140 -9.36 -15.46 -10.08
N PRO A 141 -8.19 -15.36 -10.75
CA PRO A 141 -7.86 -16.23 -11.88
C PRO A 141 -7.72 -17.71 -11.52
N MET A 142 -7.60 -18.06 -10.22
CA MET A 142 -7.47 -19.45 -9.72
C MET A 142 -6.46 -20.27 -10.53
N LYS A 143 -5.31 -19.67 -10.85
CA LYS A 143 -4.24 -20.32 -11.61
C LYS A 143 -3.24 -20.93 -10.64
N PHE A 144 -3.15 -22.25 -10.62
CA PHE A 144 -2.19 -23.00 -9.83
C PHE A 144 -0.88 -23.18 -10.61
N CYS A 145 0.21 -22.62 -10.09
CA CYS A 145 1.52 -22.60 -10.73
C CYS A 145 2.42 -23.73 -10.23
N LYS A 146 2.40 -24.03 -8.92
CA LYS A 146 3.14 -25.13 -8.32
C LYS A 146 2.36 -25.76 -7.17
N PHE A 147 2.48 -27.08 -7.04
CA PHE A 147 1.82 -27.90 -6.02
C PHE A 147 2.83 -28.96 -5.56
N ARG A 148 3.20 -28.96 -4.27
CA ARG A 148 4.12 -29.95 -3.69
C ARG A 148 3.64 -30.36 -2.30
N THR A 149 3.84 -31.64 -1.98
CA THR A 149 3.59 -32.17 -0.64
C THR A 149 4.91 -32.73 -0.10
N TRP A 150 5.20 -32.40 1.14
CA TRP A 150 6.38 -32.82 1.88
C TRP A 150 5.90 -33.59 3.11
N THR A 151 6.50 -34.74 3.40
CA THR A 151 6.08 -35.59 4.51
C THR A 151 7.23 -35.82 5.47
N ASN A 152 6.99 -35.67 6.77
CA ASN A 152 7.89 -36.09 7.83
C ASN A 152 7.23 -37.24 8.59
N ALA A 153 7.61 -38.47 8.25
CA ALA A 153 7.06 -39.68 8.86
C ALA A 153 7.39 -39.81 10.36
N GLN A 154 8.53 -39.28 10.81
CA GLN A 154 8.94 -39.34 12.22
C GLN A 154 8.09 -38.41 13.09
N ALA A 155 7.79 -37.21 12.59
CA ALA A 155 6.94 -36.24 13.28
C ALA A 155 5.44 -36.45 13.02
N GLY A 156 5.07 -37.31 12.05
CA GLY A 156 3.68 -37.51 11.64
C GLY A 156 3.05 -36.25 11.04
N LEU A 157 3.82 -35.48 10.27
CA LEU A 157 3.40 -34.21 9.69
C LEU A 157 3.49 -34.21 8.16
N GLU A 158 2.59 -33.45 7.54
CA GLU A 158 2.62 -33.12 6.12
C GLU A 158 2.60 -31.61 5.93
N LEU A 159 3.46 -31.12 5.04
CA LEU A 159 3.49 -29.75 4.56
C LEU A 159 3.03 -29.75 3.11
N PHE A 160 1.98 -29.00 2.84
CA PHE A 160 1.49 -28.74 1.51
C PHE A 160 1.91 -27.32 1.08
N GLU A 161 2.69 -27.23 0.01
CA GLU A 161 3.19 -25.99 -0.57
C GLU A 161 2.47 -25.71 -1.89
N LEU A 162 1.91 -24.50 -1.99
CA LEU A 162 1.16 -24.06 -3.17
C LEU A 162 1.63 -22.68 -3.61
N GLU A 163 1.94 -22.58 -4.90
CA GLU A 163 2.12 -21.30 -5.61
C GLU A 163 0.94 -21.13 -6.56
N SER A 164 0.22 -20.02 -6.43
CA SER A 164 -0.92 -19.64 -7.27
C SER A 164 -0.79 -18.17 -7.70
N GLU A 165 -1.76 -17.66 -8.45
CA GLU A 165 -1.89 -16.22 -8.75
C GLU A 165 -3.16 -15.63 -8.11
N SER A 166 -3.03 -14.50 -7.38
CA SER A 166 -4.19 -13.74 -6.87
C SER A 166 -4.77 -12.79 -7.93
N GLN A 167 -3.94 -12.43 -8.90
CA GLN A 167 -4.20 -11.59 -10.06
C GLN A 167 -3.21 -12.03 -11.14
N PRO A 168 -3.50 -11.87 -12.45
CA PRO A 168 -2.53 -12.14 -13.50
C PRO A 168 -1.16 -11.53 -13.18
N PHE A 169 -0.13 -12.37 -13.15
CA PHE A 169 1.27 -12.01 -12.85
C PHE A 169 1.54 -11.56 -11.40
N VAL A 170 0.62 -11.79 -10.48
CA VAL A 170 0.82 -11.55 -9.04
C VAL A 170 0.82 -12.90 -8.32
N PRO A 171 2.00 -13.45 -8.01
CA PRO A 171 2.10 -14.74 -7.35
C PRO A 171 1.61 -14.64 -5.90
N LEU A 172 1.02 -15.73 -5.43
CA LEU A 172 0.51 -15.91 -4.09
C LEU A 172 1.02 -17.26 -3.56
N TYR A 173 1.66 -17.23 -2.40
CA TYR A 173 2.28 -18.42 -1.80
C TYR A 173 1.50 -18.84 -0.57
N LEU A 174 1.10 -20.11 -0.54
CA LEU A 174 0.42 -20.73 0.58
C LEU A 174 1.20 -21.94 1.07
N TYR A 175 1.26 -22.08 2.39
CA TYR A 175 1.83 -23.23 3.08
C TYR A 175 0.78 -23.77 4.04
N LEU A 176 0.53 -25.08 4.01
CA LEU A 176 -0.45 -25.73 4.87
C LEU A 176 0.24 -26.88 5.60
N LEU A 177 0.32 -26.76 6.91
CA LEU A 177 0.87 -27.76 7.80
C LEU A 177 -0.28 -28.54 8.46
N GLN A 178 -0.25 -29.86 8.37
CA GLN A 178 -1.25 -30.74 8.95
C GLN A 178 -0.62 -32.03 9.52
N PRO A 179 -1.23 -32.68 10.52
CA PRO A 179 -0.85 -34.04 10.90
C PRO A 179 -1.20 -35.04 9.79
N SER A 180 -0.33 -36.03 9.54
CA SER A 180 -0.51 -37.05 8.49
C SER A 180 -1.76 -37.93 8.69
N THR A 181 -2.33 -37.95 9.90
CA THR A 181 -3.51 -38.75 10.26
C THR A 181 -4.82 -37.99 10.11
N VAL A 182 -4.78 -36.67 9.87
CA VAL A 182 -5.97 -35.83 9.81
C VAL A 182 -6.62 -35.96 8.44
N SER A 183 -7.77 -36.62 8.37
CA SER A 183 -8.57 -36.77 7.15
C SER A 183 -9.62 -35.67 6.98
N ARG A 184 -10.12 -35.06 8.07
CA ARG A 184 -11.18 -34.02 8.09
C ARG A 184 -11.12 -33.14 9.36
N PRO A 185 -10.23 -32.15 9.43
CA PRO A 185 -10.31 -31.10 10.43
C PRO A 185 -11.47 -30.15 10.10
N GLY A 186 -12.29 -29.85 11.10
CA GLY A 186 -13.41 -28.92 10.92
C GLY A 186 -13.01 -27.45 10.86
N LYS A 187 -11.74 -27.12 11.14
CA LYS A 187 -11.24 -25.74 11.31
C LYS A 187 -9.80 -25.61 10.82
N VAL A 188 -9.48 -24.46 10.19
CA VAL A 188 -8.11 -24.09 9.79
C VAL A 188 -7.76 -22.73 10.37
N GLN A 189 -6.58 -22.63 11.00
CA GLN A 189 -5.98 -21.35 11.35
C GLN A 189 -5.14 -20.86 10.18
N LEU A 190 -5.50 -19.73 9.58
CA LEU A 190 -4.77 -19.09 8.48
C LEU A 190 -4.03 -17.86 8.97
N TYR A 191 -2.70 -17.94 9.00
CA TYR A 191 -1.81 -16.85 9.38
C TYR A 191 -1.44 -16.00 8.16
N VAL A 192 -1.75 -14.71 8.24
CA VAL A 192 -1.34 -13.68 7.27
C VAL A 192 0.04 -13.17 7.68
N LEU A 193 1.05 -13.55 6.91
CA LEU A 193 2.43 -13.34 7.28
C LEU A 193 2.91 -11.91 6.97
N THR A 194 3.71 -11.37 7.88
CA THR A 194 4.74 -10.36 7.57
C THR A 194 5.97 -11.02 6.94
N HIS A 195 6.89 -10.23 6.38
CA HIS A 195 8.12 -10.78 5.84
C HIS A 195 9.02 -11.42 6.91
N GLU A 196 9.07 -10.82 8.10
CA GLU A 196 9.85 -11.39 9.22
C GLU A 196 9.28 -12.73 9.68
N GLU A 197 7.95 -12.83 9.82
CA GLU A 197 7.28 -14.08 10.19
C GLU A 197 7.46 -15.15 9.10
N TRP A 198 7.42 -14.77 7.82
CA TRP A 198 7.72 -15.71 6.73
C TRP A 198 9.15 -16.25 6.80
N CYS A 199 10.15 -15.40 7.05
CA CYS A 199 11.54 -15.85 7.22
C CYS A 199 11.68 -16.85 8.38
N ARG A 200 11.02 -16.58 9.52
CA ARG A 200 10.98 -17.49 10.68
C ARG A 200 10.31 -18.82 10.32
N LEU A 201 9.16 -18.77 9.65
CA LEU A 201 8.41 -19.96 9.23
C LEU A 201 9.24 -20.88 8.35
N ILE A 202 9.87 -20.34 7.28
CA ILE A 202 10.64 -21.17 6.34
C ILE A 202 11.82 -21.86 7.03
N GLN A 203 12.48 -21.19 7.98
CA GLN A 203 13.55 -21.81 8.76
C GLN A 203 13.04 -22.95 9.65
N GLN A 204 11.88 -22.78 10.27
CA GLN A 204 11.25 -23.86 11.04
C GLN A 204 10.84 -25.02 10.14
N LEU A 205 10.18 -24.75 9.00
CA LEU A 205 9.77 -25.77 8.04
C LEU A 205 10.98 -26.54 7.49
N ARG A 206 12.12 -25.89 7.21
CA ARG A 206 13.36 -26.58 6.79
C ARG A 206 13.93 -27.53 7.84
N ARG A 207 13.77 -27.22 9.13
CA ARG A 207 14.18 -28.13 10.21
C ARG A 207 13.27 -29.36 10.28
N CYS A 208 11.97 -29.17 10.05
CA CYS A 208 10.99 -30.26 10.05
C CYS A 208 10.98 -31.06 8.74
N PHE A 209 11.33 -30.45 7.62
CA PHE A 209 11.31 -31.04 6.28
C PHE A 209 12.64 -30.68 5.58
N PRO A 210 13.72 -31.46 5.77
CA PRO A 210 15.04 -31.13 5.24
C PRO A 210 15.11 -30.98 3.71
N GLU A 211 14.21 -31.63 2.98
CA GLU A 211 14.11 -31.53 1.51
C GLU A 211 13.34 -30.28 1.04
N PHE A 212 12.65 -29.58 1.95
CA PHE A 212 11.89 -28.39 1.62
C PHE A 212 12.80 -27.17 1.38
N GLY A 213 12.62 -26.50 0.25
CA GLY A 213 13.22 -25.19 -0.01
C GLY A 213 14.73 -25.18 -0.28
N VAL A 214 15.30 -26.29 -0.77
CA VAL A 214 16.74 -26.47 -1.07
C VAL A 214 17.29 -25.44 -2.09
N GLU A 215 16.43 -24.78 -2.88
CA GLU A 215 16.85 -23.79 -3.90
C GLU A 215 16.91 -22.33 -3.41
N ALA A 216 16.34 -21.99 -2.24
CA ALA A 216 16.31 -20.59 -1.76
C ALA A 216 17.53 -20.27 -0.88
N ALA A 217 18.56 -19.69 -1.52
CA ALA A 217 19.78 -19.20 -0.90
C ALA A 217 19.53 -18.24 0.30
N GLN A 218 20.43 -18.32 1.30
CA GLN A 218 20.67 -17.40 2.42
C GLN A 218 19.47 -16.51 2.83
N LEU A 219 18.52 -17.10 3.58
CA LEU A 219 17.56 -16.31 4.34
C LEU A 219 18.29 -15.66 5.54
N PRO A 220 18.06 -14.37 5.82
CA PRO A 220 18.63 -13.74 7.00
C PRO A 220 18.19 -14.46 8.28
N GLU A 221 19.10 -14.60 9.25
CA GLU A 221 18.76 -15.15 10.57
C GLU A 221 17.73 -14.23 11.27
N PRO A 222 16.64 -14.79 11.83
CA PRO A 222 15.64 -14.01 12.52
C PRO A 222 16.21 -13.41 13.80
N LYS A 223 15.83 -12.15 14.09
CA LYS A 223 16.26 -11.43 15.30
C LYS A 223 15.84 -12.08 16.62
N SER A 224 14.83 -12.97 16.59
CA SER A 224 14.46 -13.84 17.71
C SER A 224 13.77 -15.11 17.20
N LEU A 225 13.99 -16.22 17.91
CA LEU A 225 13.26 -17.47 17.77
C LEU A 225 12.46 -17.68 19.06
N MET A 226 11.14 -17.51 19.01
CA MET A 226 10.24 -18.07 20.05
C MET A 226 8.87 -18.45 19.47
N ASP A 227 8.38 -19.56 20.04
CA ASP A 227 7.17 -20.38 19.86
C ASP A 227 7.02 -21.34 18.66
N ASN A 228 6.71 -22.59 19.04
CA ASN A 228 6.54 -23.79 18.23
C ASN A 228 5.20 -23.73 17.48
N PHE A 229 5.15 -23.13 16.29
CA PHE A 229 3.99 -23.26 15.39
C PHE A 229 3.68 -24.72 15.00
N VAL A 230 4.65 -25.61 15.22
CA VAL A 230 4.63 -27.03 14.82
C VAL A 230 4.09 -27.96 15.93
N ASP A 231 3.78 -27.45 17.13
CA ASP A 231 3.45 -28.30 18.30
C ASP A 231 1.99 -28.74 18.42
N SER A 232 1.18 -28.69 17.35
CA SER A 232 -0.26 -28.89 17.49
C SER A 232 -0.84 -29.93 16.54
N ASN A 233 -1.77 -30.72 17.09
CA ASN A 233 -2.66 -31.65 16.39
C ASN A 233 -3.71 -30.91 15.53
N GLN A 234 -3.39 -29.71 15.04
CA GLN A 234 -4.27 -28.80 14.32
C GLN A 234 -3.73 -28.55 12.91
N VAL A 235 -4.64 -28.13 12.02
CA VAL A 235 -4.26 -27.73 10.67
C VAL A 235 -4.05 -26.22 10.62
N VAL A 236 -2.86 -25.83 10.18
CA VAL A 236 -2.41 -24.44 10.16
C VAL A 236 -2.00 -24.10 8.73
N ALA A 237 -2.60 -23.05 8.18
CA ALA A 237 -2.24 -22.46 6.90
C ALA A 237 -1.50 -21.14 7.10
N PHE A 238 -0.64 -20.81 6.17
CA PHE A 238 0.12 -19.56 6.14
C PHE A 238 0.05 -18.98 4.74
N VAL A 239 -0.12 -17.66 4.63
CA VAL A 239 -0.13 -16.94 3.35
C VAL A 239 0.91 -15.83 3.35
N ALA A 240 1.75 -15.81 2.31
CA ALA A 240 2.59 -14.67 1.98
C ALA A 240 1.91 -13.84 0.87
N VAL A 241 1.35 -12.69 1.26
CA VAL A 241 0.69 -11.73 0.36
C VAL A 241 1.70 -10.97 -0.51
N ARG A 242 1.25 -10.19 -1.50
CA ARG A 242 2.16 -9.45 -2.39
C ARG A 242 3.15 -8.56 -1.61
N GLY A 243 4.41 -8.60 -2.03
CA GLY A 243 5.51 -7.90 -1.35
C GLY A 243 5.98 -8.57 -0.05
N VAL A 244 5.56 -9.80 0.23
CA VAL A 244 6.00 -10.62 1.37
C VAL A 244 6.59 -11.94 0.85
N GLY A 245 7.53 -12.50 1.61
CA GLY A 245 8.15 -13.79 1.32
C GLY A 245 8.84 -13.85 -0.06
N PRO A 246 8.59 -14.88 -0.89
CA PRO A 246 9.21 -14.99 -2.21
C PRO A 246 8.78 -13.88 -3.17
N GLY A 247 7.61 -13.26 -2.92
CA GLY A 247 7.10 -12.12 -3.68
C GLY A 247 7.61 -10.76 -3.21
N LYS A 248 8.64 -10.71 -2.35
CA LYS A 248 9.25 -9.46 -1.90
C LYS A 248 10.01 -8.77 -3.03
N TRP A 249 9.82 -7.45 -3.17
CA TRP A 249 10.43 -6.68 -4.25
C TRP A 249 11.89 -6.30 -3.99
N THR A 250 12.19 -5.76 -2.81
CA THR A 250 13.51 -5.23 -2.45
C THR A 250 13.56 -4.92 -0.95
N ASP A 251 14.77 -4.77 -0.43
CA ASP A 251 15.06 -4.25 0.91
C ASP A 251 15.26 -2.74 0.95
N ASP A 252 15.29 -2.07 -0.22
CA ASP A 252 15.47 -0.62 -0.31
C ASP A 252 14.15 0.11 0.04
N GLU A 253 14.12 0.76 1.20
CA GLU A 253 12.99 1.54 1.70
C GLU A 253 12.57 2.71 0.77
N GLN A 254 13.51 3.31 0.03
CA GLN A 254 13.18 4.36 -0.94
C GLN A 254 12.42 3.76 -2.13
N VAL A 255 12.84 2.59 -2.60
CA VAL A 255 12.14 1.88 -3.66
C VAL A 255 10.77 1.39 -3.18
N LEU A 256 10.67 0.84 -1.96
CA LEU A 256 9.39 0.44 -1.37
C LEU A 256 8.44 1.64 -1.22
N THR A 257 8.95 2.81 -0.84
CA THR A 257 8.18 4.06 -0.80
C THR A 257 7.63 4.42 -2.19
N ARG A 258 8.45 4.32 -3.25
CA ARG A 258 8.00 4.55 -4.62
C ARG A 258 6.94 3.52 -5.06
N VAL A 259 7.10 2.26 -4.67
CA VAL A 259 6.10 1.20 -4.95
C VAL A 259 4.77 1.54 -4.28
N ARG A 260 4.74 1.89 -2.99
CA ARG A 260 3.51 2.29 -2.27
C ARG A 260 2.81 3.46 -2.96
N ARG A 261 3.57 4.49 -3.37
CA ARG A 261 3.03 5.66 -4.10
C ARG A 261 2.45 5.30 -5.46
N ARG A 262 3.03 4.32 -6.18
CA ARG A 262 2.49 3.85 -7.47
C ARG A 262 1.13 3.17 -7.32
N PHE A 263 0.89 2.44 -6.24
CA PHE A 263 -0.48 1.93 -5.97
C PHE A 263 -1.48 3.08 -5.86
N MET A 264 -1.14 4.13 -5.10
CA MET A 264 -2.01 5.30 -4.92
C MET A 264 -2.27 6.05 -6.23
N ALA A 265 -1.24 6.17 -7.08
CA ALA A 265 -1.38 6.76 -8.42
C ALA A 265 -2.35 5.98 -9.33
N LEU A 266 -2.51 4.67 -9.08
CA LEU A 266 -3.48 3.79 -9.75
C LEU A 266 -4.86 3.78 -9.07
N GLY A 267 -5.10 4.62 -8.06
CA GLY A 267 -6.38 4.67 -7.34
C GLY A 267 -6.60 3.50 -6.38
N GLN A 268 -5.52 2.89 -5.87
CA GLN A 268 -5.56 1.77 -4.92
C GLN A 268 -4.45 1.89 -3.86
N THR A 269 -4.41 1.01 -2.86
CA THR A 269 -3.27 0.92 -1.93
C THR A 269 -2.65 -0.47 -1.95
N LEU A 270 -1.38 -0.56 -1.56
CA LEU A 270 -0.71 -1.84 -1.38
C LEU A 270 -1.51 -2.74 -0.43
N ASP A 271 -1.89 -2.21 0.73
CA ASP A 271 -2.64 -2.97 1.73
C ASP A 271 -4.05 -3.31 1.27
N GLY A 272 -4.73 -2.43 0.51
CA GLY A 272 -6.00 -2.77 -0.12
C GLY A 272 -5.88 -3.97 -1.05
N MET A 273 -4.76 -4.08 -1.78
CA MET A 273 -4.49 -5.22 -2.64
C MET A 273 -3.99 -6.46 -1.87
N ARG A 274 -3.40 -6.30 -0.69
CA ARG A 274 -3.08 -7.42 0.21
C ARG A 274 -4.33 -8.00 0.86
N VAL A 275 -5.34 -7.18 1.14
CA VAL A 275 -6.67 -7.69 1.52
C VAL A 275 -7.23 -8.60 0.43
N TRP A 276 -7.10 -8.21 -0.85
CA TRP A 276 -7.46 -9.08 -1.97
C TRP A 276 -6.68 -10.39 -1.98
N ASP A 277 -5.37 -10.35 -1.75
CA ASP A 277 -4.53 -11.56 -1.69
C ASP A 277 -5.00 -12.55 -0.59
N ILE A 278 -5.38 -12.04 0.58
CA ILE A 278 -5.91 -12.87 1.69
C ILE A 278 -7.23 -13.52 1.29
N ARG A 279 -8.12 -12.76 0.66
CA ARG A 279 -9.40 -13.28 0.14
C ARG A 279 -9.17 -14.36 -0.93
N SER A 280 -8.23 -14.14 -1.84
CA SER A 280 -7.81 -15.13 -2.82
C SER A 280 -7.26 -16.40 -2.17
N ALA A 281 -6.45 -16.26 -1.11
CA ALA A 281 -5.89 -17.40 -0.38
C ALA A 281 -6.99 -18.28 0.25
N ILE A 282 -8.00 -17.66 0.86
CA ILE A 282 -9.16 -18.37 1.44
C ILE A 282 -9.89 -19.16 0.37
N ARG A 283 -10.22 -18.53 -0.77
CA ARG A 283 -10.90 -19.20 -1.88
C ARG A 283 -10.08 -20.32 -2.50
N ILE A 284 -8.76 -20.14 -2.58
CA ILE A 284 -7.83 -21.17 -3.04
C ILE A 284 -7.84 -22.36 -2.08
N LEU A 285 -7.82 -22.14 -0.76
CA LEU A 285 -7.95 -23.20 0.23
C LEU A 285 -9.30 -23.90 0.15
N GLU A 286 -10.38 -23.18 -0.14
CA GLU A 286 -11.72 -23.76 -0.38
C GLU A 286 -11.74 -24.70 -1.58
N VAL A 287 -10.99 -24.40 -2.63
CA VAL A 287 -10.90 -25.25 -3.83
C VAL A 287 -9.96 -26.44 -3.64
N VAL A 288 -8.77 -26.19 -3.09
CA VAL A 288 -7.70 -27.20 -3.01
C VAL A 288 -7.89 -28.15 -1.83
N LYS A 289 -8.54 -27.68 -0.77
CA LYS A 289 -8.76 -28.37 0.51
C LYS A 289 -10.17 -28.08 1.06
N PRO A 290 -11.24 -28.43 0.32
CA PRO A 290 -12.63 -28.14 0.71
C PRO A 290 -13.02 -28.76 2.07
N GLU A 291 -12.37 -29.87 2.44
CA GLU A 291 -12.58 -30.54 3.72
C GLU A 291 -12.03 -29.76 4.92
N LEU A 292 -11.05 -28.88 4.71
CA LEU A 292 -10.37 -28.11 5.78
C LEU A 292 -10.98 -26.70 5.96
N SER A 293 -11.64 -26.17 4.93
CA SER A 293 -11.99 -24.74 4.79
C SER A 293 -13.42 -24.38 5.23
N ARG A 294 -14.11 -25.29 5.94
CA ARG A 294 -15.47 -25.04 6.44
C ARG A 294 -15.54 -23.91 7.46
N GLU A 295 -14.50 -23.76 8.26
CA GLU A 295 -14.37 -22.71 9.26
C GLU A 295 -12.92 -22.20 9.29
N VAL A 296 -12.72 -20.93 8.94
CA VAL A 296 -11.40 -20.30 8.87
C VAL A 296 -11.22 -19.34 10.04
N HIS A 297 -10.10 -19.46 10.75
CA HIS A 297 -9.66 -18.52 11.77
C HIS A 297 -8.50 -17.72 11.19
N LEU A 298 -8.70 -16.41 10.98
CA LEU A 298 -7.65 -15.54 10.43
C LEU A 298 -6.80 -14.95 11.54
N CYS A 299 -5.48 -15.07 11.42
CA CYS A 299 -4.50 -14.53 12.37
C CYS A 299 -3.56 -13.56 11.66
N GLY A 300 -3.28 -12.41 12.25
CA GLY A 300 -2.28 -11.49 11.72
C GLY A 300 -1.78 -10.48 12.76
N SER A 301 -0.55 -10.01 12.57
CA SER A 301 0.14 -9.06 13.46
C SER A 301 0.19 -7.64 12.87
N GLY A 302 0.12 -6.63 13.74
CA GLY A 302 0.21 -5.22 13.36
C GLY A 302 -0.72 -4.87 12.19
N VAL A 303 -0.12 -4.30 11.14
CA VAL A 303 -0.84 -3.93 9.91
C VAL A 303 -1.42 -5.13 9.15
N MET A 304 -0.81 -6.31 9.23
CA MET A 304 -1.35 -7.53 8.62
C MET A 304 -2.57 -8.06 9.36
N GLY A 305 -2.65 -7.86 10.68
CA GLY A 305 -3.86 -8.12 11.45
C GLY A 305 -5.04 -7.30 10.94
N VAL A 306 -4.81 -6.01 10.65
CA VAL A 306 -5.85 -5.15 10.07
C VAL A 306 -6.22 -5.61 8.66
N ASN A 307 -5.25 -5.98 7.82
CA ASN A 307 -5.55 -6.56 6.50
C ASN A 307 -6.41 -7.84 6.62
N ALA A 308 -6.13 -8.70 7.61
CA ALA A 308 -6.93 -9.89 7.89
C ALA A 308 -8.35 -9.55 8.35
N LEU A 309 -8.52 -8.53 9.20
CA LEU A 309 -9.84 -8.00 9.60
C LEU A 309 -10.66 -7.56 8.39
N TYR A 310 -10.05 -6.78 7.48
CA TYR A 310 -10.74 -6.32 6.28
C TYR A 310 -11.04 -7.44 5.29
N ALA A 311 -10.20 -8.49 5.22
CA ALA A 311 -10.53 -9.67 4.43
C ALA A 311 -11.75 -10.40 5.00
N ALA A 312 -11.80 -10.57 6.33
CA ALA A 312 -12.90 -11.24 7.02
C ALA A 312 -14.27 -10.57 6.83
N VAL A 313 -14.30 -9.26 6.54
CA VAL A 313 -15.53 -8.52 6.18
C VAL A 313 -16.22 -9.14 4.96
N PHE A 314 -15.46 -9.70 4.03
CA PHE A 314 -15.97 -10.20 2.74
C PHE A 314 -15.99 -11.72 2.60
N GLU A 315 -15.42 -12.45 3.56
CA GLU A 315 -15.29 -13.91 3.49
C GLU A 315 -16.20 -14.57 4.54
N PRO A 316 -17.33 -15.18 4.13
CA PRO A 316 -18.30 -15.77 5.06
C PRO A 316 -17.75 -16.94 5.89
N THR A 317 -16.82 -17.71 5.33
CA THR A 317 -16.20 -18.89 5.98
C THR A 317 -15.27 -18.51 7.14
N VAL A 318 -14.88 -17.24 7.25
CA VAL A 318 -14.09 -16.74 8.38
C VAL A 318 -15.01 -16.54 9.58
N SER A 319 -14.85 -17.36 10.63
CA SER A 319 -15.62 -17.24 11.88
C SER A 319 -14.91 -16.39 12.93
N THR A 320 -13.57 -16.43 12.93
CA THR A 320 -12.72 -15.79 13.96
C THR A 320 -11.61 -14.99 13.31
N VAL A 321 -11.31 -13.81 13.87
CA VAL A 321 -10.15 -12.98 13.52
C VAL A 321 -9.35 -12.66 14.78
N ILE A 322 -8.08 -13.02 14.79
CA ILE A 322 -7.13 -12.76 15.87
C ILE A 322 -6.17 -11.66 15.43
N LEU A 323 -6.26 -10.51 16.10
CA LEU A 323 -5.46 -9.33 15.86
C LEU A 323 -4.36 -9.24 16.90
N GLN A 324 -3.11 -9.48 16.49
CA GLN A 324 -1.94 -9.37 17.36
C GLN A 324 -1.35 -7.96 17.25
N ASP A 325 -1.38 -7.18 18.33
CA ASP A 325 -0.86 -5.82 18.40
C ASP A 325 -1.30 -4.92 17.22
N PRO A 326 -2.61 -4.82 16.92
CA PRO A 326 -3.08 -3.98 15.82
C PRO A 326 -2.86 -2.49 16.14
N PRO A 327 -2.59 -1.65 15.13
CA PRO A 327 -2.56 -0.20 15.30
C PRO A 327 -3.89 0.32 15.85
N ALA A 328 -3.83 1.43 16.61
CA ALA A 328 -5.01 1.96 17.29
C ALA A 328 -6.01 2.62 16.31
N SER A 329 -5.52 3.10 15.17
CA SER A 329 -6.26 3.76 14.11
C SER A 329 -5.52 3.64 12.78
N HIS A 330 -6.22 3.80 11.64
CA HIS A 330 -5.57 3.92 10.33
C HIS A 330 -4.58 5.09 10.21
N ARG A 331 -4.54 6.02 11.18
CA ARG A 331 -3.45 7.02 11.26
C ARG A 331 -2.06 6.40 11.48
N GLU A 332 -2.02 5.21 12.06
CA GLU A 332 -0.81 4.41 12.29
C GLU A 332 -0.64 3.31 11.22
N GLY A 333 -1.51 3.29 10.21
CA GLY A 333 -1.59 2.28 9.17
C GLY A 333 -2.54 1.11 9.51
N PRO A 334 -2.70 0.13 8.59
CA PRO A 334 -2.29 0.21 7.18
C PRO A 334 -3.03 1.32 6.41
N ASP A 335 -2.44 1.70 5.28
CA ASP A 335 -2.97 2.76 4.43
C ASP A 335 -4.08 2.24 3.50
N TYR A 336 -5.24 2.89 3.55
CA TYR A 336 -6.30 2.70 2.57
C TYR A 336 -6.84 4.04 2.09
N LEU A 337 -7.12 4.16 0.79
CA LEU A 337 -7.70 5.38 0.24
C LEU A 337 -9.07 5.65 0.89
N ASN A 338 -9.27 6.90 1.33
CA ASN A 338 -10.50 7.41 1.93
C ASN A 338 -11.02 6.72 3.22
N VAL A 339 -10.38 5.67 3.75
CA VAL A 339 -10.99 4.84 4.83
C VAL A 339 -11.44 5.67 6.04
N LEU A 340 -10.60 6.60 6.51
CA LEU A 340 -10.89 7.44 7.68
C LEU A 340 -12.05 8.43 7.47
N ARG A 341 -12.53 8.61 6.22
CA ARG A 341 -13.77 9.37 5.95
C ARG A 341 -15.01 8.58 6.33
N PHE A 342 -14.91 7.25 6.43
CA PHE A 342 -16.05 6.36 6.61
C PHE A 342 -15.94 5.49 7.86
N VAL A 343 -14.79 4.88 8.16
CA VAL A 343 -14.66 3.89 9.23
C VAL A 343 -13.24 3.90 9.82
N ASP A 344 -13.08 3.55 11.10
CA ASP A 344 -11.79 3.18 11.69
C ASP A 344 -11.68 1.68 12.00
N ILE A 345 -10.48 1.25 12.39
CA ILE A 345 -10.22 -0.09 12.91
C ILE A 345 -11.22 -0.46 14.03
N ARG A 346 -11.42 0.41 15.02
CA ARG A 346 -12.35 0.14 16.15
C ARG A 346 -13.81 0.02 15.71
N ASP A 347 -14.23 0.83 14.74
CA ASP A 347 -15.58 0.76 14.17
C ASP A 347 -15.78 -0.57 13.43
N THR A 348 -14.81 -0.97 12.60
CA THR A 348 -14.81 -2.26 11.88
C THR A 348 -14.90 -3.43 12.85
N ILE A 349 -14.10 -3.43 13.93
CA ILE A 349 -14.15 -4.48 14.97
C ILE A 349 -15.54 -4.56 15.60
N ARG A 350 -16.16 -3.41 15.95
CA ARG A 350 -17.51 -3.37 16.51
C ARG A 350 -18.53 -3.97 15.55
N ILE A 351 -18.50 -3.58 14.27
CA ILE A 351 -19.44 -4.06 13.24
C ILE A 351 -19.29 -5.57 13.05
N MET A 352 -18.05 -6.07 12.97
CA MET A 352 -17.77 -7.51 12.81
C MET A 352 -18.25 -8.34 13.99
N ARG A 353 -18.07 -7.85 15.23
CA ARG A 353 -18.63 -8.50 16.43
C ARG A 353 -20.15 -8.51 16.41
N ALA A 354 -20.77 -7.39 16.01
CA ALA A 354 -22.22 -7.27 15.90
C ALA A 354 -22.82 -8.20 14.82
N SER A 355 -22.06 -8.55 13.79
CA SER A 355 -22.48 -9.52 12.77
C SER A 355 -22.28 -10.99 13.19
N GLY A 356 -21.87 -11.25 14.44
CA GLY A 356 -21.67 -12.59 14.98
C GLY A 356 -20.27 -13.19 14.76
N LYS A 357 -19.31 -12.42 14.23
CA LYS A 357 -17.92 -12.89 14.10
C LYS A 357 -17.16 -12.70 15.41
N ILE A 358 -16.25 -13.63 15.73
CA ILE A 358 -15.35 -13.48 16.87
C ILE A 358 -14.16 -12.63 16.43
N VAL A 359 -13.90 -11.53 17.12
CA VAL A 359 -12.71 -10.70 16.88
C VAL A 359 -11.95 -10.55 18.19
N GLU A 360 -10.79 -11.19 18.28
CA GLU A 360 -9.89 -11.14 19.43
C GLU A 360 -8.78 -10.13 19.20
N ILE A 361 -8.45 -9.35 20.22
CA ILE A 361 -7.29 -8.46 20.21
C ILE A 361 -6.32 -9.01 21.25
N ARG A 362 -5.12 -9.37 20.82
CA ARG A 362 -4.04 -9.85 21.68
C ARG A 362 -2.94 -8.80 21.68
N SER A 363 -2.37 -8.52 22.84
CA SER A 363 -1.20 -7.65 22.93
C SER A 363 0.00 -8.41 23.48
N THR A 364 1.17 -8.18 22.89
CA THR A 364 2.46 -8.68 23.40
C THR A 364 3.09 -7.76 24.44
N GLN A 365 2.51 -6.59 24.72
CA GLN A 365 2.98 -5.71 25.81
C GLN A 365 2.60 -6.30 27.17
N LYS A 366 3.61 -6.83 27.87
CA LYS A 366 3.63 -7.03 29.33
C LYS A 366 4.11 -5.77 30.02
#